data_AF-A0A1H5ZSI8-F1
#
_entry.id   AF-A0A1H5ZSI8-F1
#
_cell.length_a   1.000
_cell.length_b   1.000
_cell.length_c   1.000
_cell.angle_alpha   90.00
_cell.angle_beta   90.00
_cell.angle_gamma   90.00
#
_symmetry.space_group_name_H-M   'P 1'
#
loop_
_entity.id
_entity.type
_entity.pdbx_description
1 polymer ?
#
loop_
_entity_poly.entity_id
_entity_poly.type
_entity_poly.pdbx_seq_one_letter_code
_entity_poly.pdbx_strand_id
1 'polypeptide(L)' 'MKEELIEEMKQFLKKMSDAKIAAIFLAANGENYITCHNCSVEGQAQLLVNHIDSTPEMQEAFTNELELVTKREQMQENG' A
#
# COMPACT_ATOMS: atom_id res chain seq x y z
N MET A 1 -13.32 23.09 7.29
CA MET A 1 -13.26 22.11 6.18
C MET A 1 -11.97 21.32 6.11
N LYS A 2 -10.79 21.87 5.79
CA LYS A 2 -9.57 21.05 5.62
C LYS A 2 -8.99 20.51 6.95
N GLU A 3 -9.06 21.29 8.02
CA GLU A 3 -8.57 20.90 9.35
C GLU A 3 -9.46 19.86 10.05
N GLU A 4 -10.79 20.00 9.91
CA GLU A 4 -11.75 19.01 10.43
C GLU A 4 -11.54 17.64 9.80
N LEU A 5 -11.32 17.60 8.48
CA LEU A 5 -11.05 16.35 7.75
C LEU A 5 -9.74 15.70 8.20
N ILE A 6 -8.69 16.49 8.45
CA ILE A 6 -7.41 15.99 8.96
C ILE A 6 -7.61 15.37 10.36
N GLU A 7 -8.41 16.00 11.20
CA GLU A 7 -8.67 15.51 12.55
C GLU A 7 -9.52 14.23 12.54
N GLU A 8 -10.54 14.16 11.69
CA GLU A 8 -11.32 12.93 11.47
C GLU A 8 -10.44 11.77 11.00
N MET A 9 -9.53 12.02 10.04
CA MET A 9 -8.58 11.01 9.57
C MET A 9 -7.66 10.53 10.70
N LYS A 10 -7.11 11.45 11.52
CA LYS A 10 -6.28 11.09 12.68
C LYS A 10 -7.04 10.23 13.68
N GLN A 11 -8.29 10.57 13.99
CA GLN A 11 -9.12 9.81 14.91
C GLN A 11 -9.45 8.41 14.37
N PHE A 12 -9.72 8.31 13.06
CA PHE A 12 -9.95 7.03 12.41
C PHE A 12 -8.69 6.13 12.46
N LEU A 13 -7.53 6.67 12.09
CA LEU A 13 -6.25 5.97 12.17
C LEU A 13 -5.94 5.52 13.60
N LYS A 14 -6.23 6.38 14.59
CA LYS A 14 -6.08 6.04 16.00
C LYS A 14 -6.99 4.88 16.41
N LYS A 15 -8.27 4.90 16.03
CA LYS A 15 -9.21 3.79 16.32
C LYS A 15 -8.72 2.47 15.73
N MET A 16 -8.21 2.49 14.49
CA MET A 16 -7.64 1.30 13.85
C MET A 16 -6.40 0.81 14.59
N SER A 17 -5.52 1.73 15.03
CA SER A 17 -4.33 1.39 15.81
C SER A 17 -4.69 0.81 17.18
N ASP A 18 -5.65 1.42 17.89
CA ASP A 18 -6.16 0.94 19.18
C ASP A 18 -6.78 -0.47 19.05
N ALA A 19 -7.46 -0.73 17.92
CA ALA A 19 -8.02 -2.04 17.58
C ALA A 19 -6.95 -3.06 17.10
N LYS A 20 -5.68 -2.65 17.00
CA LYS A 20 -4.56 -3.45 16.46
C LYS A 20 -4.81 -3.94 15.03
N ILE A 21 -5.59 -3.18 14.25
CA ILE A 21 -5.86 -3.48 12.85
C ILE A 21 -4.85 -2.68 12.02
N ALA A 22 -3.92 -3.39 11.39
CA ALA A 22 -2.99 -2.80 10.44
C ALA A 22 -3.74 -2.41 9.16
N ALA A 23 -3.54 -1.18 8.69
CA ALA A 23 -4.17 -0.68 7.48
C ALA A 23 -3.22 0.19 6.67
N ILE A 24 -3.37 0.12 5.35
CA ILE A 24 -2.69 0.96 4.36
C ILE A 24 -3.79 1.72 3.60
N PHE A 25 -3.71 3.05 3.62
CA PHE A 25 -4.61 3.94 2.89
C PHE A 25 -3.86 4.56 1.73
N LEU A 26 -4.43 4.41 0.54
CA LEU A 26 -3.93 5.02 -0.69
C LEU A 26 -4.89 6.14 -1.08
N ALA A 27 -4.41 7.38 -1.04
CA ALA A 27 -5.12 8.51 -1.61
C ALA A 27 -4.38 8.95 -2.87
N ALA A 28 -5.11 9.24 -3.95
CA ALA A 28 -4.56 9.78 -5.19
C ALA A 28 -5.13 11.18 -5.44
N ASN A 29 -4.28 12.14 -5.82
CA ASN A 29 -4.72 13.47 -6.23
C ASN A 29 -4.50 13.75 -7.72
N GLY A 30 -4.52 12.68 -8.55
CA GLY A 30 -4.30 12.74 -9.99
C GLY A 30 -2.84 12.62 -10.39
N GLU A 31 -1.95 13.37 -9.73
CA GLU A 31 -0.50 13.36 -10.02
C GLU A 31 0.33 12.65 -8.95
N ASN A 32 -0.14 12.63 -7.71
CA ASN A 32 0.58 12.04 -6.57
C ASN A 32 -0.28 11.02 -5.83
N TYR A 33 0.41 10.01 -5.29
CA TYR A 33 -0.16 9.07 -4.33
C TYR A 33 0.33 9.45 -2.93
N ILE A 34 -0.60 9.55 -1.99
CA ILE A 34 -0.34 9.74 -0.57
C ILE A 34 -0.67 8.42 0.12
N THR A 35 0.35 7.78 0.67
CA THR A 35 0.22 6.60 1.52
C THR A 35 0.11 7.01 2.98
N CYS A 36 -0.92 6.52 3.67
CA CYS A 36 -1.03 6.63 5.12
C CYS A 36 -1.17 5.24 5.73
N HIS A 37 -0.45 4.97 6.81
CA HIS A 37 -0.46 3.66 7.47
C HIS A 37 -0.34 3.82 8.98
N ASN A 38 -0.91 2.87 9.72
CA ASN A 38 -0.82 2.80 11.19
C ASN A 38 0.03 1.62 11.68
N CYS A 39 0.78 0.98 10.80
CA CYS A 39 1.56 -0.22 11.05
C CYS A 39 3.03 -0.05 10.64
N SER A 40 3.92 -0.85 11.25
CA SER A 40 5.35 -0.86 10.90
C SER A 40 5.56 -1.34 9.47
N VAL A 41 6.79 -1.17 8.95
CA VAL A 41 7.15 -1.63 7.61
C VAL A 41 6.94 -3.14 7.47
N GLU A 42 7.27 -3.93 8.50
CA GLU A 42 7.05 -5.37 8.54
C GLU A 42 5.54 -5.70 8.51
N GLY A 43 4.73 -4.94 9.24
CA GLY A 43 3.27 -5.09 9.21
C GLY A 43 2.67 -4.78 7.83
N GLN A 44 3.20 -3.76 7.15
CA GLN A 44 2.81 -3.44 5.77
C GLN A 44 3.18 -4.56 4.80
N ALA A 45 4.40 -5.09 4.90
CA ALA A 45 4.84 -6.22 4.09
C ALA A 45 3.93 -7.45 4.30
N GLN A 46 3.57 -7.76 5.54
CA GLN A 46 2.67 -8.87 5.83
C GLN A 46 1.26 -8.66 5.25
N LEU A 47 0.72 -7.44 5.31
CA LEU A 47 -0.56 -7.13 4.69
C LEU A 47 -0.53 -7.30 3.16
N LEU A 48 0.56 -6.88 2.53
CA LEU A 48 0.76 -7.07 1.09
C LEU A 48 0.82 -8.56 0.73
N VAL A 49 1.60 -9.35 1.47
CA VAL A 49 1.66 -10.82 1.27
C VAL A 49 0.28 -11.44 1.43
N ASN A 50 -0.44 -11.11 2.50
CA ASN A 50 -1.79 -11.62 2.72
C ASN A 50 -2.76 -11.24 1.59
N HIS A 51 -2.61 -10.05 1.00
CA HIS A 51 -3.42 -9.61 -0.13
C HIS A 51 -3.08 -10.37 -1.41
N ILE A 52 -1.79 -10.56 -1.70
CA ILE A 52 -1.32 -11.35 -2.84
C ILE A 52 -1.85 -12.78 -2.72
N ASP A 53 -1.74 -13.38 -1.54
CA ASP A 53 -2.18 -14.75 -1.28
C ASP A 53 -3.70 -14.92 -1.12
N SER A 54 -4.46 -13.82 -1.13
CA SER A 54 -5.90 -13.87 -0.89
C SER A 54 -6.67 -14.57 -2.00
N THR A 55 -6.21 -14.44 -3.26
CA THR A 55 -6.81 -15.12 -4.42
C THR A 55 -5.77 -15.46 -5.50
N PRO A 56 -6.01 -16.49 -6.32
CA PRO A 56 -5.11 -16.81 -7.45
C PRO A 56 -4.93 -15.64 -8.43
N GLU A 57 -5.99 -14.86 -8.67
CA GLU A 57 -5.93 -13.69 -9.56
C GLU A 57 -4.97 -12.62 -9.05
N MET A 58 -4.91 -12.42 -7.73
CA MET A 58 -3.95 -11.49 -7.10
C MET A 58 -2.51 -12.00 -7.19
N GLN A 59 -2.30 -13.31 -7.03
CA GLN A 59 -0.98 -13.94 -7.20
C GLN A 59 -0.48 -13.79 -8.63
N GLU A 60 -1.35 -14.01 -9.62
CA GLU A 60 -1.03 -13.83 -11.04
C GLU A 60 -0.71 -12.37 -11.36
N ALA A 61 -1.56 -11.43 -10.91
CA ALA A 61 -1.34 -9.99 -11.11
C ALA A 61 0.02 -9.54 -10.53
N PHE A 62 0.35 -9.99 -9.31
CA PHE A 62 1.62 -9.67 -8.67
C PHE A 62 2.82 -10.25 -9.43
N THR A 63 2.73 -11.50 -9.89
CA THR A 63 3.79 -12.15 -10.67
C THR A 63 4.05 -11.40 -11.97
N ASN A 64 3.00 -11.02 -12.70
CA ASN A 64 3.10 -10.27 -13.94
C ASN A 64 3.78 -8.90 -13.74
N GLU A 65 3.43 -8.17 -12.68
CA GLU A 65 4.06 -6.89 -12.36
C GLU A 65 5.54 -7.06 -11.98
N LEU A 66 5.91 -8.09 -11.21
CA LEU A 66 7.31 -8.39 -10.89
C LEU A 66 8.15 -8.68 -12.14
N GLU A 67 7.60 -9.42 -13.10
CA GLU A 67 8.28 -9.66 -14.37
C GLU A 67 8.50 -8.37 -15.16
N LEU A 68 7.52 -7.46 -15.16
CA LEU A 68 7.62 -6.17 -15.82
C LEU A 68 8.68 -5.28 -15.17
N VAL A 69 8.76 -5.23 -13.84
CA VAL A 69 9.80 -4.50 -13.10
C VAL A 69 11.18 -5.05 -13.45
N THR A 70 11.35 -6.37 -13.40
CA THR A 70 12.63 -7.04 -13.72
C THR A 70 13.10 -6.70 -15.15
N LYS A 71 12.18 -6.72 -16.12
CA LYS A 71 12.48 -6.34 -17.51
C LYS A 71 12.90 -4.88 -17.65
N ARG A 72 12.25 -3.97 -16.91
CA ARG A 72 12.59 -2.53 -16.93
C ARG A 72 13.99 -2.27 -16.37
N GLU A 73 14.35 -2.93 -15.27
CA GLU A 73 15.68 -2.80 -14.66
C GLU A 73 16.78 -3.30 -15.62
N GLN A 74 16.59 -4.46 -16.24
CA GLN A 74 17.53 -5.01 -17.22
C GLN A 74 17.73 -4.10 -18.45
N MET A 75 16.70 -3.36 -18.87
CA MET A 75 16.81 -2.40 -19.97
C MET A 75 17.55 -1.12 -19.56
N GLN A 76 17.46 -0.71 -18.30
CA GLN A 76 18.16 0.47 -17.78
C GLN A 76 19.64 0.22 -17.51
N GLU A 77 20.02 -1.02 -17.14
CA GLU A 77 21.43 -1.39 -16.91
C GLU A 77 22.23 -1.61 -18.22
N ASN A 78 21.54 -1.85 -19.34
CA ASN A 78 22.15 -2.09 -20.66
C ASN A 78 22.08 -0.88 -21.62
N GLY A 79 21.65 0.29 -21.12
CA GLY A 79 21.43 1.53 -21.90
C GLY A 79 22.48 2.61 -21.66
#